data_AF-A0AA39ULH9-F1
#
_entry.id   AF-A0AA39ULH9-F1
#
_cell.length_a   1.000
_cell.length_b   1.000
_cell.length_c   1.000
_cell.angle_alpha   90.00
_cell.angle_beta   90.00
_cell.angle_gamma   90.00
#
_symmetry.space_group_name_H-M   'P 1'
#
loop_
_entity.id
_entity.type
_entity.pdbx_description
1 polymer ?
#
loop_
_entity_poly.entity_id
_entity_poly.type
_entity_poly.pdbx_seq_one_letter_code
_entity_poly.pdbx_strand_id
1 'polypeptide(L)'
;MQLLVISLFLLLFPIVSGQLINHTIDDTLGDELTGFKVQYSPGSQPLNASALVWKNALQCADCGITPDRSLSMNGTWTGATYNPISNPSLKNMSAELRFHGSAIYIYLIVSNYPEETELTSNVFCDFRIDGEIVGSYSHTTDGSYRFSYNFLAYSNASLMDDDHTFLIETTGGQLSYVIFDYALYSYVLLPHLHSFSY
;
A
#
# COMPACT_ATOMS: atom_id res chain seq x y z
N MET A 1 -10.30 45.03 -41.58
CA MET A 1 -9.50 45.44 -40.39
C MET A 1 -10.00 44.81 -39.09
N GLN A 2 -10.39 43.52 -39.09
CA GLN A 2 -11.02 42.87 -37.92
C GLN A 2 -10.54 41.42 -37.68
N LEU A 3 -9.37 41.04 -38.21
CA LEU A 3 -8.79 39.70 -38.00
C LEU A 3 -7.49 39.71 -37.19
N LEU A 4 -6.96 40.89 -36.82
CA LEU A 4 -5.68 40.99 -36.10
C LEU A 4 -5.81 40.97 -34.57
N VAL A 5 -7.03 41.05 -34.02
CA VAL A 5 -7.26 41.21 -32.56
C VAL A 5 -7.39 39.86 -31.83
N ILE A 6 -7.68 38.77 -32.54
CA ILE A 6 -7.86 37.44 -31.93
C ILE A 6 -6.51 36.77 -31.61
N SER A 7 -5.42 37.17 -32.28
CA SER A 7 -4.09 36.55 -32.11
C SER A 7 -3.40 36.91 -30.78
N LEU A 8 -3.76 38.05 -30.16
CA LEU A 8 -3.08 38.52 -28.94
C LEU A 8 -3.68 37.93 -27.63
N PHE A 9 -4.85 37.28 -27.69
CA PHE A 9 -5.49 36.70 -26.50
C PHE A 9 -5.02 35.28 -26.16
N LEU A 10 -4.22 34.64 -27.01
CA LEU A 10 -3.76 33.25 -26.85
C LEU A 10 -2.44 33.10 -26.07
N LEU A 11 -1.82 34.18 -25.60
CA LEU A 11 -0.48 34.16 -24.98
C LEU A 11 -0.45 34.35 -23.45
N LEU A 12 -1.60 34.28 -22.77
CA LEU A 12 -1.69 34.43 -21.31
C LEU A 12 -2.32 33.20 -20.64
N PHE A 13 -1.89 32.00 -21.02
CA PHE A 13 -2.12 30.83 -20.17
C PHE A 13 -1.06 30.86 -19.05
N PRO A 14 -1.43 31.10 -17.78
CA PRO A 14 -0.47 30.98 -16.69
C PRO A 14 0.05 29.54 -16.67
N ILE A 15 1.38 29.39 -16.82
CA ILE A 15 2.04 28.11 -16.60
C ILE A 15 2.05 27.90 -15.09
N VAL A 16 1.13 27.08 -14.61
CA VAL A 16 1.13 26.63 -13.22
C VAL A 16 2.12 25.47 -13.11
N SER A 17 3.24 25.68 -12.41
CA SER A 17 4.18 24.60 -12.07
C SER A 17 3.82 24.06 -10.69
N GLY A 18 3.35 22.81 -10.62
CA GLY A 18 3.18 22.10 -9.36
C GLY A 18 4.48 21.42 -8.93
N GLN A 19 4.69 21.30 -7.62
CA GLN A 19 5.74 20.45 -7.04
C GLN A 19 5.09 19.18 -6.50
N LEU A 20 5.63 18.01 -6.87
CA LEU A 20 5.27 16.75 -6.24
C LEU A 20 6.00 16.59 -4.90
N ILE A 21 5.25 16.32 -3.84
CA ILE A 21 5.78 16.06 -2.50
C ILE A 21 5.39 14.64 -2.11
N ASN A 22 6.35 13.86 -1.65
CA ASN A 22 6.12 12.48 -1.21
C ASN A 22 5.83 12.44 0.29
N HIS A 23 4.87 11.61 0.66
CA HIS A 23 4.52 11.30 2.05
C HIS A 23 4.44 9.79 2.27
N THR A 24 4.75 9.39 3.49
CA THR A 24 4.77 7.98 3.89
C THR A 24 3.50 7.60 4.63
N ILE A 25 2.93 6.44 4.27
CA ILE A 25 1.96 5.71 5.11
C ILE A 25 2.64 4.45 5.60
N ASP A 26 3.01 4.45 6.88
CA ASP A 26 3.65 3.33 7.56
C ASP A 26 2.60 2.28 7.98
N ASP A 27 2.96 0.99 7.94
CA ASP A 27 2.06 -0.11 8.29
C ASP A 27 1.42 0.03 9.69
N THR A 28 2.17 0.56 10.66
CA THR A 28 1.79 0.63 12.08
C THR A 28 1.61 2.09 12.53
N LEU A 29 2.50 2.97 12.08
CA LEU A 29 2.51 4.39 12.42
C LEU A 29 1.52 5.20 11.57
N GLY A 30 1.03 4.65 10.46
CA GLY A 30 0.05 5.30 9.58
C GLY A 30 0.65 6.42 8.75
N ASP A 31 -0.23 7.24 8.19
CA ASP A 31 0.12 8.41 7.40
C ASP A 31 0.84 9.46 8.25
N GLU A 32 2.05 9.85 7.86
CA GLU A 32 2.84 10.87 8.55
C GLU A 32 2.19 12.27 8.52
N LEU A 33 1.30 12.54 7.56
CA LEU A 33 0.63 13.83 7.41
C LEU A 33 -0.66 13.90 8.22
N THR A 34 -1.53 12.89 8.10
CA THR A 34 -2.88 12.91 8.71
C THR A 34 -2.97 12.10 10.00
N GLY A 35 -2.03 11.19 10.25
CA GLY A 35 -2.09 10.22 11.34
C GLY A 35 -3.08 9.07 11.11
N PHE A 36 -3.73 9.00 9.95
CA PHE A 36 -4.63 7.89 9.63
C PHE A 36 -3.88 6.57 9.57
N LYS A 37 -4.39 5.58 10.30
CA LYS A 37 -3.82 4.24 10.36
C LYS A 37 -4.34 3.37 9.23
N VAL A 38 -3.51 2.41 8.81
CA VAL A 38 -3.94 1.32 7.94
C VAL A 38 -5.05 0.54 8.62
N GLN A 39 -6.13 0.25 7.89
CA GLN A 39 -7.23 -0.56 8.39
C GLN A 39 -7.06 -1.99 7.91
N TYR A 40 -6.71 -2.87 8.85
CA TYR A 40 -6.56 -4.29 8.59
C TYR A 40 -7.87 -5.04 8.81
N SER A 41 -8.21 -5.92 7.86
CA SER A 41 -9.39 -6.78 7.93
C SER A 41 -9.02 -8.25 7.73
N PRO A 42 -9.60 -9.19 8.49
CA PRO A 42 -10.41 -8.94 9.68
C PRO A 42 -9.56 -8.32 10.80
N GLY A 43 -10.03 -7.19 11.35
CA GLY A 43 -9.32 -6.44 12.39
C GLY A 43 -9.49 -7.04 13.79
N SER A 44 -10.43 -7.96 13.96
CA SER A 44 -10.65 -8.74 15.17
C SER A 44 -10.39 -10.22 14.91
N GLN A 45 -10.09 -10.95 15.98
CA GLN A 45 -9.97 -12.40 15.96
C GLN A 45 -11.30 -13.03 15.51
N PRO A 46 -11.34 -13.81 14.42
CA PRO A 46 -12.53 -14.55 14.04
C PRO A 46 -13.01 -15.47 15.17
N LEU A 47 -14.32 -15.67 15.32
CA LEU A 47 -14.95 -16.41 16.43
C LEU A 47 -14.38 -17.82 16.69
N ASN A 48 -13.73 -18.42 15.70
CA ASN A 48 -13.10 -19.75 15.78
C ASN A 48 -11.60 -19.75 15.46
N ALA A 49 -10.95 -18.58 15.39
CA ALA A 49 -9.51 -18.48 15.22
C ALA A 49 -8.81 -18.56 16.58
N SER A 50 -7.61 -19.13 16.62
CA SER A 50 -6.76 -19.17 17.80
C SER A 50 -5.97 -17.87 18.03
N ALA A 51 -5.90 -17.00 17.02
CA ALA A 51 -5.14 -15.76 17.05
C ALA A 51 -5.70 -14.69 16.10
N LEU A 52 -5.23 -13.45 16.25
CA LEU A 52 -5.41 -12.38 15.27
C LEU A 52 -4.87 -12.80 13.90
N VAL A 53 -5.55 -12.41 12.83
CA VAL A 53 -5.11 -12.67 11.45
C VAL A 53 -3.92 -11.79 11.09
N TRP A 54 -4.05 -10.48 11.34
CA TRP A 54 -2.97 -9.51 11.19
C TRP A 54 -2.22 -9.33 12.50
N LYS A 55 -0.89 -9.45 12.44
CA LYS A 55 0.01 -9.21 13.57
C LYS A 55 1.07 -8.21 13.14
N ASN A 56 1.24 -7.16 13.93
CA ASN A 56 2.40 -6.28 13.77
C ASN A 56 3.66 -6.92 14.36
N ALA A 57 4.81 -6.32 14.06
CA ALA A 57 6.12 -6.81 14.49
C ALA A 57 6.23 -7.06 16.01
N LEU A 58 5.51 -6.31 16.85
CA LEU A 58 5.51 -6.48 18.32
C LEU A 58 4.62 -7.63 18.79
N GLN A 59 3.60 -7.99 18.00
CA GLN A 59 2.68 -9.10 18.27
C GLN A 59 3.21 -10.44 17.75
N CYS A 60 4.29 -10.43 16.97
CA CYS A 60 4.80 -11.61 16.26
C CYS A 60 5.85 -12.44 17.01
N ALA A 61 5.75 -12.51 18.34
CA ALA A 61 6.66 -13.32 19.16
C ALA A 61 6.54 -14.85 18.89
N ASP A 62 5.40 -15.27 18.35
CA ASP A 62 5.04 -16.65 18.00
C ASP A 62 4.99 -16.90 16.48
N CYS A 63 5.43 -15.94 15.66
CA CYS A 63 5.41 -16.05 14.21
C CYS A 63 6.56 -16.93 13.70
N GLY A 64 6.25 -17.87 12.80
CA GLY A 64 7.25 -18.77 12.21
C GLY A 64 8.18 -18.07 11.20
N ILE A 65 7.70 -17.02 10.54
CA ILE A 65 8.48 -16.16 9.64
C ILE A 65 8.47 -14.75 10.24
N THR A 66 9.64 -14.22 10.56
CA THR A 66 9.79 -12.91 11.21
C THR A 66 10.81 -12.05 10.47
N PRO A 67 10.38 -11.00 9.75
CA PRO A 67 11.28 -10.00 9.21
C PRO A 67 12.08 -9.28 10.31
N ASP A 68 13.33 -8.99 10.00
CA ASP A 68 14.20 -8.15 10.82
C ASP A 68 13.69 -6.70 10.77
N ARG A 69 13.23 -6.24 11.93
CA ARG A 69 12.71 -4.88 12.12
C ARG A 69 13.75 -3.82 11.77
N SER A 70 15.04 -4.07 11.95
CA SER A 70 16.06 -3.05 11.64
C SER A 70 16.17 -2.73 10.15
N LEU A 71 15.55 -3.55 9.29
CA LEU A 71 15.56 -3.41 7.84
C LEU A 71 14.21 -2.93 7.26
N SER A 72 13.16 -2.83 8.08
CA SER A 72 11.84 -2.34 7.68
C SER A 72 11.71 -0.84 7.91
N MET A 73 10.72 -0.22 7.25
CA MET A 73 10.45 1.20 7.45
C MET A 73 10.06 1.44 8.91
N ASN A 74 10.70 2.42 9.54
CA ASN A 74 10.54 2.79 10.96
C ASN A 74 10.63 1.63 11.99
N GLY A 75 11.17 0.48 11.62
CA GLY A 75 11.22 -0.67 12.51
C GLY A 75 9.89 -1.37 12.77
N THR A 76 8.90 -1.15 11.89
CA THR A 76 7.56 -1.74 11.93
C THR A 76 7.27 -2.51 10.66
N TRP A 77 6.31 -3.43 10.76
CA TRP A 77 5.72 -4.19 9.66
C TRP A 77 4.49 -4.90 10.22
N THR A 78 3.50 -5.15 9.36
CA THR A 78 2.28 -5.86 9.74
C THR A 78 2.00 -6.95 8.72
N GLY A 79 1.91 -8.19 9.20
CA GLY A 79 1.78 -9.36 8.35
C GLY A 79 0.58 -10.23 8.70
N ALA A 80 0.08 -10.96 7.71
CA ALA A 80 -1.01 -11.93 7.86
C ALA A 80 -0.86 -13.12 6.92
N THR A 81 -1.21 -14.30 7.42
CA THR A 81 -1.31 -15.52 6.61
C THR A 81 -2.76 -15.76 6.23
N TYR A 82 -3.04 -15.78 4.93
CA TYR A 82 -4.28 -16.27 4.38
C TYR A 82 -4.16 -17.77 4.11
N ASN A 83 -4.89 -18.57 4.90
CA ASN A 83 -4.98 -20.01 4.71
C ASN A 83 -6.46 -20.44 4.76
N PRO A 84 -7.15 -20.46 3.61
CA PRO A 84 -8.56 -20.85 3.55
C PRO A 84 -8.76 -22.36 3.75
N ILE A 85 -7.70 -23.17 3.66
CA ILE A 85 -7.75 -24.61 3.88
C ILE A 85 -7.85 -24.92 5.38
N SER A 86 -6.96 -24.32 6.19
CA SER A 86 -6.97 -24.50 7.65
C SER A 86 -8.02 -23.63 8.35
N ASN A 87 -8.41 -22.51 7.74
CA ASN A 87 -9.45 -21.62 8.24
C ASN A 87 -10.51 -21.31 7.16
N PRO A 88 -11.45 -22.22 6.88
CA PRO A 88 -12.49 -22.02 5.85
C PRO A 88 -13.45 -20.86 6.12
N SER A 89 -13.45 -20.32 7.35
CA SER A 89 -14.24 -19.14 7.71
C SER A 89 -13.60 -17.83 7.28
N LEU A 90 -12.27 -17.80 7.07
CA LEU A 90 -11.56 -16.65 6.56
C LEU A 90 -11.81 -16.51 5.05
N LYS A 91 -12.69 -15.58 4.67
CA LYS A 91 -13.05 -15.36 3.26
C LYS A 91 -12.03 -14.51 2.51
N ASN A 92 -11.53 -13.48 3.17
CA ASN A 92 -10.49 -12.59 2.66
C ASN A 92 -9.66 -12.03 3.82
N MET A 93 -8.53 -11.43 3.47
CA MET A 93 -7.81 -10.50 4.33
C MET A 93 -7.43 -9.25 3.52
N SER A 94 -7.40 -8.09 4.16
CA SER A 94 -7.04 -6.84 3.49
C SER A 94 -6.33 -5.84 4.38
N ALA A 95 -5.59 -4.93 3.75
CA ALA A 95 -5.02 -3.73 4.34
C ALA A 95 -5.48 -2.52 3.51
N GLU A 96 -6.31 -1.65 4.10
CA GLU A 96 -6.83 -0.43 3.47
C GLU A 96 -6.03 0.79 3.91
N LEU A 97 -5.60 1.57 2.93
CA LEU A 97 -4.95 2.87 3.11
C LEU A 97 -5.85 3.97 2.55
N ARG A 98 -5.72 5.18 3.09
CA ARG A 98 -6.40 6.38 2.62
C ARG A 98 -5.36 7.46 2.40
N PHE A 99 -5.42 8.14 1.26
CA PHE A 99 -4.46 9.17 0.91
C PHE A 99 -5.11 10.21 -0.01
N HIS A 100 -4.58 11.42 -0.01
CA HIS A 100 -4.93 12.46 -0.98
C HIS A 100 -3.73 12.68 -1.89
N GLY A 101 -3.82 12.32 -3.17
CA GLY A 101 -2.67 12.49 -4.07
C GLY A 101 -2.82 11.87 -5.45
N SER A 102 -1.86 12.20 -6.31
CA SER A 102 -1.80 11.83 -7.73
C SER A 102 -0.87 10.64 -8.04
N ALA A 103 -0.20 10.08 -7.03
CA ALA A 103 0.61 8.87 -7.18
C ALA A 103 0.63 8.04 -5.90
N ILE A 104 0.78 6.72 -6.04
CA ILE A 104 0.98 5.78 -4.93
C ILE A 104 1.96 4.65 -5.31
N TYR A 105 2.78 4.24 -4.35
CA TYR A 105 3.77 3.17 -4.44
C TYR A 105 3.67 2.30 -3.19
N ILE A 106 3.48 1.00 -3.37
CA ILE A 106 3.27 0.04 -2.28
C ILE A 106 4.50 -0.84 -2.12
N TYR A 107 5.03 -0.86 -0.91
CA TYR A 107 6.21 -1.64 -0.55
C TYR A 107 5.83 -2.76 0.41
N LEU A 108 6.19 -3.98 0.01
CA LEU A 108 6.02 -5.18 0.83
C LEU A 108 7.39 -5.69 1.30
N ILE A 109 7.36 -6.54 2.32
CA ILE A 109 8.47 -7.43 2.63
C ILE A 109 8.13 -8.81 2.06
N VAL A 110 9.02 -9.36 1.24
CA VAL A 110 8.82 -10.67 0.61
C VAL A 110 9.76 -11.69 1.23
N SER A 111 9.20 -12.80 1.73
CA SER A 111 9.95 -13.90 2.31
C SER A 111 10.17 -15.02 1.30
N ASN A 112 11.33 -15.67 1.37
CA ASN A 112 11.63 -16.89 0.62
C ASN A 112 11.91 -18.09 1.53
N TYR A 113 11.14 -18.24 2.62
CA TYR A 113 11.18 -19.46 3.42
C TYR A 113 10.74 -20.67 2.58
N PRO A 114 11.47 -21.80 2.64
CA PRO A 114 11.14 -22.96 1.82
C PRO A 114 9.81 -23.61 2.19
N GLU A 115 9.11 -24.14 1.20
CA GLU A 115 7.82 -24.82 1.38
C GLU A 115 7.95 -26.07 2.27
N GLU A 116 9.13 -26.72 2.32
CA GLU A 116 9.37 -27.90 3.16
C GLU A 116 9.33 -27.60 4.67
N THR A 117 9.32 -26.32 5.06
CA THR A 117 9.18 -25.90 6.47
C THR A 117 7.73 -25.91 6.96
N GLU A 118 6.76 -26.24 6.09
CA GLU A 118 5.32 -26.14 6.35
C GLU A 118 4.84 -24.70 6.64
N LEU A 119 5.71 -23.70 6.45
CA LEU A 119 5.38 -22.28 6.56
C LEU A 119 5.08 -21.70 5.17
N THR A 120 4.02 -20.89 5.08
CA THR A 120 3.68 -20.17 3.84
C THR A 120 4.52 -18.90 3.71
N SER A 121 5.26 -18.78 2.61
CA SER A 121 6.01 -17.58 2.23
C SER A 121 5.59 -17.00 0.86
N ASN A 122 4.76 -17.73 0.12
CA ASN A 122 4.16 -17.27 -1.13
C ASN A 122 3.27 -16.05 -0.89
N VAL A 123 3.15 -15.16 -1.88
CA VAL A 123 2.31 -13.97 -1.80
C VAL A 123 1.39 -13.93 -3.02
N PHE A 124 0.08 -13.92 -2.80
CA PHE A 124 -0.91 -13.66 -3.84
C PHE A 124 -1.90 -12.62 -3.31
N CYS A 125 -1.96 -11.47 -3.96
CA CYS A 125 -2.89 -10.40 -3.64
C CYS A 125 -3.27 -9.57 -4.86
N ASP A 126 -4.47 -9.02 -4.84
CA ASP A 126 -4.96 -8.03 -5.77
C ASP A 126 -4.85 -6.63 -5.14
N PHE A 127 -4.69 -5.62 -5.99
CA PHE A 127 -4.66 -4.23 -5.62
C PHE A 127 -5.89 -3.52 -6.15
N ARG A 128 -6.54 -2.73 -5.29
CA ARG A 128 -7.66 -1.88 -5.69
C ARG A 128 -7.39 -0.42 -5.39
N ILE A 129 -7.87 0.44 -6.29
CA ILE A 129 -8.01 1.87 -6.04
C ILE A 129 -9.48 2.21 -6.19
N ASP A 130 -10.08 2.82 -5.17
CA ASP A 130 -11.48 3.26 -5.17
C ASP A 130 -12.49 2.15 -5.52
N GLY A 131 -12.20 0.93 -5.07
CA GLY A 131 -13.01 -0.26 -5.28
C GLY A 131 -12.69 -1.05 -6.56
N GLU A 132 -12.00 -0.45 -7.53
CA GLU A 132 -11.66 -1.06 -8.81
C GLU A 132 -10.33 -1.81 -8.75
N ILE A 133 -10.25 -3.00 -9.36
CA ILE A 133 -8.99 -3.75 -9.44
C ILE A 133 -8.05 -3.05 -10.43
N VAL A 134 -6.87 -2.66 -9.95
CA VAL A 134 -5.87 -1.93 -10.73
C VAL A 134 -4.58 -2.73 -10.97
N GLY A 135 -4.46 -3.91 -10.36
CA GLY A 135 -3.33 -4.81 -10.54
C GLY A 135 -3.37 -5.98 -9.58
N SER A 136 -2.37 -6.84 -9.70
CA SER A 136 -2.15 -7.96 -8.79
C SER A 136 -0.67 -8.23 -8.62
N TYR A 137 -0.31 -8.88 -7.53
CA TYR A 137 1.04 -9.35 -7.24
C TYR A 137 1.01 -10.84 -6.91
N SER A 138 1.99 -11.55 -7.47
CA SER A 138 2.19 -12.98 -7.26
C SER A 138 3.66 -13.28 -7.04
N HIS A 139 3.98 -13.98 -5.96
CA HIS A 139 5.31 -14.44 -5.60
C HIS A 139 5.25 -15.89 -5.13
N THR A 140 6.13 -16.72 -5.67
CA THR A 140 6.39 -18.06 -5.17
C THR A 140 7.81 -18.10 -4.61
N THR A 141 7.97 -18.72 -3.44
CA THR A 141 9.27 -18.82 -2.80
C THR A 141 10.29 -19.57 -3.63
N ASP A 142 11.54 -19.08 -3.61
CA ASP A 142 12.69 -19.79 -4.16
C ASP A 142 13.43 -20.68 -3.12
N GLY A 143 12.93 -20.76 -1.89
CA GLY A 143 13.52 -21.56 -0.80
C GLY A 143 14.87 -21.04 -0.28
N SER A 144 15.26 -19.79 -0.56
CA SER A 144 16.56 -19.24 -0.15
C SER A 144 16.67 -18.82 1.32
N TYR A 145 15.57 -18.85 2.09
CA TYR A 145 15.45 -18.24 3.43
C TYR A 145 15.69 -16.72 3.46
N ARG A 146 15.74 -16.06 2.30
CA ARG A 146 16.02 -14.62 2.22
C ARG A 146 14.74 -13.80 2.30
N PHE A 147 14.88 -12.61 2.89
CA PHE A 147 13.88 -11.55 2.82
C PHE A 147 14.31 -10.49 1.80
N SER A 148 13.34 -9.97 1.05
CA SER A 148 13.47 -8.77 0.24
C SER A 148 12.67 -7.66 0.90
N TYR A 149 13.37 -6.66 1.44
CA TYR A 149 12.78 -5.45 2.02
C TYR A 149 12.67 -4.35 0.96
N ASN A 150 11.81 -3.35 1.19
CA ASN A 150 11.54 -2.28 0.24
C ASN A 150 11.15 -2.82 -1.16
N PHE A 151 10.42 -3.94 -1.19
CA PHE A 151 10.01 -4.56 -2.45
C PHE A 151 8.81 -3.81 -3.01
N LEU A 152 8.99 -3.09 -4.12
CA LEU A 152 7.91 -2.37 -4.81
C LEU A 152 6.95 -3.38 -5.46
N ALA A 153 5.81 -3.63 -4.80
CA ALA A 153 4.81 -4.57 -5.25
C ALA A 153 3.78 -3.95 -6.21
N TYR A 154 3.53 -2.64 -6.06
CA TYR A 154 2.63 -1.89 -6.94
C TYR A 154 3.07 -0.43 -7.04
N SER A 155 2.83 0.17 -8.20
CA SER A 155 2.98 1.62 -8.39
C SER A 155 1.95 2.16 -9.38
N ASN A 156 1.41 3.33 -9.10
CA ASN A 156 0.66 4.14 -10.04
C ASN A 156 1.07 5.60 -9.88
N ALA A 157 1.65 6.18 -10.94
CA ALA A 157 2.17 7.55 -10.94
C ALA A 157 1.25 8.55 -11.66
N SER A 158 0.01 8.16 -11.98
CA SER A 158 -0.90 8.95 -12.82
C SER A 158 -2.35 8.81 -12.36
N LEU A 159 -2.58 9.08 -11.08
CA LEU A 159 -3.91 9.25 -10.51
C LEU A 159 -4.38 10.70 -10.66
N MET A 160 -5.69 10.90 -10.53
CA MET A 160 -6.21 12.25 -10.30
C MET A 160 -5.70 12.72 -8.93
N ASP A 161 -5.44 14.02 -8.77
CA ASP A 161 -5.04 14.56 -7.47
C ASP A 161 -6.30 14.73 -6.61
N ASP A 162 -6.72 13.66 -5.95
CA ASP A 162 -7.95 13.57 -5.17
C ASP A 162 -7.79 12.64 -3.96
N ASP A 163 -8.83 12.53 -3.13
CA ASP A 163 -8.95 11.53 -2.08
C ASP A 163 -9.13 10.13 -2.69
N HIS A 164 -8.25 9.22 -2.31
CA HIS A 164 -8.23 7.84 -2.79
C HIS A 164 -8.22 6.85 -1.63
N THR A 165 -8.78 5.68 -1.92
CA THR A 165 -8.62 4.47 -1.10
C THR A 165 -7.76 3.48 -1.85
N PHE A 166 -6.77 2.89 -1.17
CA PHE A 166 -5.97 1.79 -1.70
C PHE A 166 -6.22 0.55 -0.88
N LEU A 167 -6.44 -0.59 -1.54
CA LEU A 167 -6.63 -1.87 -0.87
C LEU A 167 -5.61 -2.89 -1.37
N ILE A 168 -4.87 -3.49 -0.44
CA ILE A 168 -4.18 -4.77 -0.65
C ILE A 168 -5.17 -5.85 -0.22
N GLU A 169 -5.57 -6.75 -1.11
CA GLU A 169 -6.59 -7.76 -0.82
C GLU A 169 -6.10 -9.16 -1.22
N THR A 170 -6.25 -10.12 -0.32
CA THR A 170 -6.07 -11.55 -0.64
C THR A 170 -7.40 -12.27 -0.47
N THR A 171 -7.82 -12.97 -1.54
CA THR A 171 -9.03 -13.82 -1.57
C THR A 171 -8.74 -15.14 -2.29
N GLY A 172 -9.74 -16.02 -2.36
CA GLY A 172 -9.69 -17.22 -3.20
C GLY A 172 -9.14 -18.45 -2.49
N GLY A 173 -8.39 -19.28 -3.22
CA GLY A 173 -7.92 -20.59 -2.72
C GLY A 173 -6.42 -20.68 -2.46
N GLN A 174 -5.65 -19.65 -2.82
CA GLN A 174 -4.19 -19.69 -2.74
C GLN A 174 -3.72 -19.29 -1.34
N LEU A 175 -2.76 -20.04 -0.79
CA LEU A 175 -2.14 -19.70 0.48
C LEU A 175 -1.19 -18.52 0.26
N SER A 176 -1.34 -17.48 1.07
CA SER A 176 -0.51 -16.27 0.97
C SER A 176 -0.04 -15.82 2.35
N TYR A 177 1.17 -15.26 2.42
CA TYR A 177 1.67 -14.50 3.55
C TYR A 177 2.02 -13.08 3.08
N VAL A 178 1.14 -12.13 3.38
CA VAL A 178 1.33 -10.72 3.00
C VAL A 178 1.97 -9.99 4.17
N ILE A 179 3.05 -9.26 3.91
CA ILE A 179 3.73 -8.41 4.89
C ILE A 179 3.78 -6.99 4.33
N PHE A 180 2.93 -6.12 4.85
CA PHE A 180 2.91 -4.71 4.49
C PHE A 180 3.93 -3.94 5.35
N ASP A 181 4.73 -3.10 4.71
CA ASP A 181 5.80 -2.31 5.33
C ASP A 181 5.45 -0.81 5.27
N TYR A 182 5.33 -0.26 4.07
CA TYR A 182 4.90 1.13 3.89
C TYR A 182 4.38 1.41 2.48
N ALA A 183 3.73 2.55 2.34
CA ALA A 183 3.41 3.15 1.06
C ALA A 183 4.02 4.55 0.97
N LEU A 184 4.35 4.97 -0.25
CA LEU A 184 4.61 6.37 -0.57
C LEU A 184 3.48 6.87 -1.45
N TYR A 185 2.96 8.05 -1.16
CA TYR A 185 2.06 8.76 -2.07
C TYR A 185 2.57 10.17 -2.35
N SER A 186 2.18 10.74 -3.49
CA SER A 186 2.55 12.10 -3.86
C SER A 186 1.31 12.93 -4.17
N TYR A 187 1.26 14.19 -3.75
CA TYR A 187 0.24 15.16 -4.19
C TYR A 187 0.88 16.37 -4.87
N VAL A 188 0.07 17.11 -5.64
CA VAL A 188 0.54 18.31 -6.34
C VAL A 188 0.39 19.53 -5.43
N LEU A 189 1.50 20.06 -4.92
CA LEU A 189 1.49 21.37 -4.28
C LEU A 189 1.50 22.45 -5.35
N LEU A 190 0.38 23.17 -5.48
CA LEU A 190 0.29 24.36 -6.32
C LEU A 190 0.85 25.58 -5.57
N PRO A 191 1.73 26.39 -6.19
CA PRO A 191 2.16 27.63 -5.58
C PRO A 191 0.95 28.54 -5.37
N HIS A 192 0.77 29.06 -4.15
CA HIS A 192 -0.28 30.03 -3.85
C HIS A 192 -0.16 31.21 -4.82
N LEU A 193 -1.15 31.36 -5.71
CA LEU A 193 -1.36 32.61 -6.42
C LEU A 193 -1.75 33.64 -5.35
N HIS A 194 -0.82 34.53 -4.99
CA HIS A 194 -1.20 35.78 -4.34
C HIS A 194 -2.22 36.45 -5.26
N SER A 195 -3.48 36.45 -4.84
CA SER A 195 -4.52 37.25 -5.45
C SER A 195 -4.08 38.71 -5.33
N PHE A 196 -3.52 39.26 -6.40
CA PHE A 196 -3.42 40.71 -6.54
C PHE A 196 -4.84 41.22 -6.75
N SER A 197 -5.46 41.62 -5.65
CA SER A 197 -6.61 42.50 -5.67
C SER A 197 -6.14 43.86 -6.22
N TYR A 198 -6.56 44.19 -7.43
CA TYR A 198 -6.55 45.57 -7.93
C TYR A 198 -7.94 46.17 -7.74
#